data_AF-T1ACX7-F1
#
_entry.id   AF-T1ACX7-F1
#
_cell.length_a   1.000
_cell.length_b   1.000
_cell.length_c   1.000
_cell.angle_alpha   90.00
_cell.angle_beta   90.00
_cell.angle_gamma   90.00
#
_symmetry.space_group_name_H-M   'P 1'
#
loop_
_entity.id
_entity.type
_entity.pdbx_description
1 polymer ?
#
loop_
_entity_poly.entity_id
_entity_poly.type
_entity_poly.pdbx_seq_one_letter_code
_entity_poly.pdbx_strand_id
1 'polypeptide(L)'
;LAGVPAIVKPATATAYLTELAFRRVIDSALLPEGSVQLICGGVGDLFDHLSCQDVVAFTGSASTARKLRTHPAVVDHVGALHRRDR
;
A
#
# COMPACT_ATOMS: atom_id res chain seq x y z
N LEU A 1 -10.54 11.21 -9.17
CA LEU A 1 -9.76 10.61 -8.06
C LEU A 1 -10.65 10.57 -6.83
N ALA A 2 -10.49 9.57 -5.94
CA ALA A 2 -11.43 9.32 -4.83
C ALA A 2 -11.15 10.13 -3.54
N GLY A 3 -10.05 10.89 -3.48
CA GLY A 3 -9.72 11.70 -2.30
C GLY A 3 -9.24 10.91 -1.08
N VAL A 4 -8.79 9.66 -1.26
CA VAL A 4 -8.30 8.79 -0.19
C VAL A 4 -6.76 8.87 -0.13
N PRO A 5 -6.14 9.13 1.05
CA PRO A 5 -4.69 9.11 1.19
C PRO A 5 -4.12 7.71 0.96
N ALA A 6 -2.86 7.62 0.50
CA ALA A 6 -2.28 6.34 0.09
C ALA A 6 -0.92 6.08 0.71
N ILE A 7 -0.72 4.85 1.19
CA ILE A 7 0.59 4.30 1.53
C ILE A 7 1.02 3.36 0.40
N VAL A 8 2.11 3.70 -0.28
CA VAL A 8 2.66 2.92 -1.38
C VAL A 8 3.79 2.03 -0.87
N LYS A 9 3.72 0.74 -1.19
CA LYS A 9 4.77 -0.23 -0.86
C LYS A 9 5.25 -0.93 -2.15
N PRO A 10 6.38 -0.51 -2.75
CA PRO A 10 6.93 -1.19 -3.93
C PRO A 10 7.59 -2.54 -3.57
N ALA A 11 7.72 -3.41 -4.56
CA ALA A 11 8.56 -4.60 -4.44
C ALA A 11 10.01 -4.17 -4.18
N THR A 12 10.65 -4.75 -3.15
CA THR A 12 11.95 -4.29 -2.67
C THR A 12 13.03 -4.28 -3.75
N ALA A 13 13.04 -5.30 -4.61
CA ALA A 13 14.04 -5.47 -5.67
C ALA A 13 14.09 -4.31 -6.68
N THR A 14 12.98 -3.61 -6.89
CA THR A 14 12.86 -2.52 -7.89
C THR A 14 12.36 -1.21 -7.29
N ALA A 15 12.39 -1.09 -5.96
CA ALA A 15 11.86 0.06 -5.23
C ALA A 15 12.55 1.39 -5.57
N TYR A 16 13.80 1.34 -6.04
CA TYR A 16 14.59 2.53 -6.38
C TYR A 16 13.87 3.50 -7.32
N LEU A 17 13.27 3.00 -8.41
CA LEU A 17 12.58 3.86 -9.36
C LEU A 17 11.32 4.48 -8.75
N THR A 18 10.54 3.71 -7.97
CA THR A 18 9.36 4.23 -7.27
C THR A 18 9.75 5.32 -6.29
N GLU A 19 10.82 5.12 -5.53
CA GLU A 19 11.32 6.09 -4.56
C GLU A 19 11.73 7.40 -5.23
N LEU A 20 12.51 7.35 -6.32
CA LEU A 20 12.89 8.56 -7.07
C LEU A 20 11.68 9.34 -7.60
N ALA A 21 10.70 8.64 -8.17
CA ALA A 21 9.47 9.27 -8.65
C ALA A 21 8.67 9.89 -7.48
N PHE A 22 8.56 9.17 -6.37
CA PHE A 22 7.86 9.62 -5.17
C PHE A 22 8.51 10.87 -4.57
N ARG A 23 9.84 10.93 -4.54
CA ARG A 23 10.58 12.11 -4.09
C ARG A 23 10.20 13.35 -4.90
N ARG A 24 10.11 13.23 -6.24
CA ARG A 24 9.66 14.35 -7.10
C ARG A 24 8.23 14.77 -6.81
N VAL A 25 7.34 13.84 -6.45
CA VAL A 25 5.97 14.17 -6.03
C VAL A 25 5.98 14.97 -4.72
N ILE A 26 6.75 14.54 -3.72
CA ILE A 26 6.88 15.27 -2.45
C ILE A 26 7.50 16.66 -2.67
N ASP A 27 8.63 16.74 -3.38
CA ASP A 27 9.34 17.99 -3.67
C ASP A 27 8.48 19.00 -4.45
N SER A 28 7.48 18.52 -5.20
CA SER A 28 6.56 19.39 -5.95
C SER A 28 5.63 20.20 -5.05
N ALA A 29 5.39 19.77 -3.79
CA ALA A 29 4.43 20.35 -2.86
C ALA A 29 3.00 20.52 -3.42
N LEU A 30 2.63 19.77 -4.46
CA LEU A 30 1.31 19.85 -5.10
C LEU A 30 0.21 19.12 -4.29
N LEU A 31 0.61 18.18 -3.43
CA LEU A 31 -0.30 17.42 -2.59
C LEU A 31 -0.21 17.93 -1.15
N PRO A 32 -1.33 17.99 -0.41
CA PRO A 32 -1.31 18.24 1.02
C PRO A 32 -0.43 17.22 1.76
N GLU A 33 0.18 17.64 2.87
CA GLU A 33 0.94 16.74 3.74
C GLU A 33 0.10 15.52 4.15
N GLY A 34 0.72 14.34 4.19
CA GLY A 34 0.05 13.09 4.55
C GLY A 34 -0.78 12.43 3.43
N SER A 35 -1.02 13.12 2.31
CA SER A 35 -1.82 12.57 1.18
C SER A 35 -1.20 11.31 0.59
N VAL A 36 0.12 11.23 0.56
CA VAL A 36 0.86 10.07 0.06
C VAL A 36 2.04 9.77 0.97
N GLN A 37 2.29 8.49 1.24
CA GLN A 37 3.42 7.99 2.01
C GLN A 37 4.07 6.80 1.28
N LEU A 38 5.35 6.54 1.51
CA LEU A 38 6.11 5.47 0.85
C LEU A 38 6.86 4.62 1.88
N ILE A 39 6.74 3.29 1.77
CA ILE A 39 7.52 2.33 2.57
C ILE A 39 8.35 1.44 1.64
N CYS A 40 9.68 1.58 1.69
CA CYS A 40 10.61 0.73 0.96
C CYS A 40 11.26 -0.28 1.92
N GLY A 41 10.81 -1.55 1.90
CA GLY A 41 11.33 -2.58 2.78
C GLY A 41 10.25 -3.51 3.33
N GLY A 42 10.40 -3.95 4.58
CA GLY A 42 9.34 -4.64 5.32
C GLY A 42 8.24 -3.67 5.75
N VAL A 43 7.04 -4.20 6.02
CA VAL A 43 5.88 -3.41 6.46
C VAL A 43 5.64 -3.45 7.97
N GLY A 44 6.43 -4.25 8.71
CA GLY A 44 6.26 -4.40 10.15
C GLY A 44 4.83 -4.83 10.52
N ASP A 45 4.24 -4.07 11.43
CA ASP A 45 2.89 -4.21 11.98
C ASP A 45 1.82 -3.41 11.20
N LEU A 46 2.13 -2.87 10.01
CA LEU A 46 1.21 -2.02 9.23
C LEU A 46 -0.20 -2.58 9.10
N PHE A 47 -0.33 -3.90 8.90
CA PHE A 47 -1.62 -4.54 8.74
C PHE A 47 -2.48 -4.53 10.01
N ASP A 48 -1.85 -4.52 11.18
CA ASP A 48 -2.55 -4.55 12.48
C ASP A 48 -3.20 -3.19 12.80
N HIS A 49 -2.77 -2.12 12.13
CA HIS A 49 -3.31 -0.76 12.25
C HIS A 49 -4.42 -0.44 11.24
N LEU A 50 -4.76 -1.38 10.36
CA LEU A 50 -5.84 -1.19 9.40
C LEU A 50 -7.21 -1.26 10.09
N SER A 51 -8.15 -0.50 9.54
CA SER A 51 -9.53 -0.39 9.95
C SER A 51 -10.49 -0.71 8.80
N CYS A 52 -11.80 -0.75 9.08
CA CYS A 52 -12.83 -1.12 8.10
C CYS A 52 -12.97 -0.16 6.93
N GLN A 53 -12.44 1.05 7.04
CA GLN A 53 -12.44 2.02 5.95
C GLN A 53 -11.22 1.92 5.05
N ASP A 54 -10.22 1.13 5.44
CA ASP A 54 -9.00 0.95 4.67
C ASP A 54 -9.19 -0.07 3.55
N VAL A 55 -8.49 0.18 2.45
CA VAL A 55 -8.50 -0.68 1.26
C VAL A 55 -7.07 -1.06 0.91
N VAL A 56 -6.82 -2.35 0.76
CA VAL A 56 -5.51 -2.85 0.35
C VAL A 56 -5.57 -3.29 -1.11
N ALA A 57 -4.77 -2.65 -1.96
CA ALA A 57 -4.61 -3.02 -3.36
C ALA A 57 -3.28 -3.77 -3.55
N PHE A 58 -3.34 -5.02 -4.00
CA PHE A 58 -2.17 -5.89 -4.12
C PHE A 58 -1.91 -6.32 -5.57
N THR A 59 -0.66 -6.24 -5.99
CA THR A 59 -0.17 -6.79 -7.27
C THR A 59 1.01 -7.70 -7.01
N GLY A 60 0.90 -8.96 -7.40
CA GLY A 60 1.93 -9.97 -7.18
C GLY A 60 1.42 -11.39 -7.41
N SER A 61 2.15 -12.38 -6.88
CA SER A 61 1.81 -13.79 -7.05
C SER A 61 0.47 -14.15 -6.39
N ALA A 62 -0.19 -15.17 -6.92
CA ALA A 62 -1.43 -15.69 -6.35
C ALA A 62 -1.23 -16.26 -4.94
N SER A 63 -0.06 -16.85 -4.68
CA SER A 63 0.31 -17.38 -3.36
C SER A 63 0.40 -16.28 -2.31
N THR A 64 1.02 -15.14 -2.62
CA THR A 64 1.08 -14.00 -1.70
C THR A 64 -0.28 -13.35 -1.51
N ALA A 65 -1.07 -13.18 -2.59
CA ALA A 65 -2.43 -12.67 -2.48
C ALA A 65 -3.29 -13.54 -1.55
N ARG A 66 -3.17 -14.87 -1.64
CA ARG A 66 -3.88 -15.80 -0.75
C ARG A 66 -3.47 -15.60 0.71
N LYS A 67 -2.17 -15.47 0.99
CA LYS A 67 -1.67 -15.20 2.35
C LYS A 67 -2.24 -13.90 2.94
N LEU A 68 -2.32 -12.84 2.12
CA LEU A 68 -2.89 -11.56 2.53
C LEU A 68 -4.39 -11.66 2.81
N ARG A 69 -5.16 -12.38 1.97
CA ARG A 69 -6.61 -12.58 2.16
C ARG A 69 -6.95 -13.31 3.45
N THR A 70 -6.03 -14.15 3.95
CA THR A 70 -6.21 -14.93 5.18
C THR A 70 -5.47 -14.32 6.37
N HIS A 71 -4.87 -13.14 6.24
CA HIS A 71 -4.20 -12.48 7.35
C HIS A 71 -5.24 -12.03 8.38
N PRO A 72 -5.07 -12.31 9.69
CA PRO A 72 -6.08 -11.99 10.71
C PRO A 72 -6.56 -10.55 10.64
N ALA A 73 -5.64 -9.57 10.64
CA ALA A 73 -6.02 -8.16 10.54
C ALA A 73 -6.75 -7.78 9.24
N VAL A 74 -6.51 -8.49 8.13
CA VAL A 74 -7.26 -8.24 6.87
C VAL A 74 -8.66 -8.82 6.94
N VAL A 75 -8.82 -10.00 7.53
CA VAL A 75 -10.11 -10.67 7.70
C VAL A 75 -10.99 -9.93 8.70
N ASP A 76 -10.40 -9.50 9.81
CA ASP A 76 -11.13 -8.89 10.92
C ASP A 76 -11.41 -7.41 10.66
N HIS A 77 -10.48 -6.68 10.04
CA HIS A 77 -10.52 -5.23 10.02
C HIS A 77 -10.70 -4.63 8.62
N VAL A 78 -10.25 -5.23 7.52
CA VAL A 78 -10.15 -4.51 6.23
C VAL A 78 -11.43 -4.64 5.41
N GLY A 79 -11.96 -3.51 4.93
CA GLY A 79 -13.19 -3.47 4.13
C GLY A 79 -13.06 -4.19 2.78
N ALA A 80 -11.87 -4.17 2.15
CA ALA A 80 -11.56 -4.99 0.98
C ALA A 80 -10.05 -5.14 0.66
N LEU A 81 -9.62 -6.37 0.34
CA LEU A 81 -8.34 -6.65 -0.34
C LEU A 81 -8.58 -6.93 -1.84
N HIS A 82 -8.20 -5.98 -2.70
CA HIS A 82 -8.28 -6.13 -4.15
C HIS A 82 -6.94 -6.59 -4.74
N ARG A 83 -6.92 -7.80 -5.31
CA ARG A 83 -5.80 -8.21 -6.17
C ARG A 83 -6.03 -7.59 -7.54
N ARG A 84 -5.09 -6.78 -8.04
CA ARG A 84 -5.11 -6.36 -9.44
C ARG A 84 -4.48 -7.47 -10.28
N ASP A 85 -5.34 -8.28 -10.89
CA ASP A 85 -4.91 -9.21 -11.91
C ASP A 85 -4.55 -8.39 -13.17
N ARG A 86 -3.37 -8.64 -13.75
CA ARG A 86 -3.10 -8.29 -15.14
C ARG A 86 -3.66 -9.37 -16.03
#